data_AF-A0AAD8C3I3-F1
#
_entry.id   AF-A0AAD8C3I3-F1
#
_cell.length_a   1.000
_cell.length_b   1.000
_cell.length_c   1.000
_cell.angle_alpha   90.00
_cell.angle_beta   90.00
_cell.angle_gamma   90.00
#
_symmetry.space_group_name_H-M   'P 1'
#
loop_
_entity.id
_entity.type
_entity.pdbx_description
1 polymer ?
#
loop_
_entity_poly.entity_id
_entity_poly.type
_entity_poly.pdbx_seq_one_letter_code
_entity_poly.pdbx_strand_id
1 'polypeptide(L)'
;MTSIETGGGPTLEQRRAFAGLKDGAEIPGYRGYIPQIKYRVGGTYGDETAALSKEYGMKKPTARLDPCGYEGTCNRLPVTDGDTKFTEKMVPGYTGYVPRLMFRFGGTYRHDCDLSIDNFITNRDSYAAKQEEVLRHTNANPKLTPISHDPLVRDKLNSYRNSHPNEATTM
;
A
#
# COMPACT_ATOMS: atom_id res chain seq x y z
N MET A 1 12.80 -9.49 36.78
CA MET A 1 11.64 -8.68 36.36
C MET A 1 11.65 -8.62 34.85
N THR A 2 10.77 -9.34 34.17
CA THR A 2 10.63 -9.30 32.70
C THR A 2 9.37 -8.50 32.38
N SER A 3 9.52 -7.27 31.87
CA SER A 3 8.38 -6.47 31.44
C SER A 3 7.75 -7.12 30.20
N ILE A 4 6.45 -7.34 30.28
CA ILE A 4 5.62 -7.81 29.18
C ILE A 4 4.98 -6.55 28.61
N GLU A 5 5.58 -5.99 27.57
CA GLU A 5 4.97 -4.90 26.83
C GLU A 5 4.53 -5.42 25.45
N THR A 6 3.20 -5.51 25.29
CA THR A 6 2.44 -5.61 24.03
C THR A 6 2.71 -6.82 23.11
N GLY A 7 1.79 -7.79 23.08
CA GLY A 7 1.68 -8.78 21.97
C GLY A 7 2.07 -10.23 22.28
N GLY A 8 2.41 -10.56 23.53
CA GLY A 8 2.00 -11.80 24.22
C GLY A 8 2.46 -13.18 23.73
N GLY A 9 3.54 -13.31 22.95
CA GLY A 9 4.16 -14.62 22.64
C GLY A 9 5.47 -14.85 23.42
N PRO A 10 5.87 -16.11 23.68
CA PRO A 10 7.17 -16.39 24.28
C PRO A 10 8.31 -15.83 23.41
N THR A 11 9.28 -15.17 24.06
CA THR A 11 10.42 -14.55 23.38
C THR A 11 11.28 -15.60 22.66
N LEU A 12 12.10 -15.17 21.70
CA LEU A 12 12.97 -16.09 20.95
C LEU A 12 13.88 -16.92 21.88
N GLU A 13 14.41 -16.30 22.93
CA GLU A 13 15.24 -16.97 23.94
C GLU A 13 14.42 -17.96 24.77
N GLN A 14 13.21 -17.59 25.19
CA GLN A 14 12.30 -18.49 25.90
C GLN A 14 11.95 -19.72 25.05
N ARG A 15 11.73 -19.54 23.74
CA ARG A 15 11.46 -20.63 22.80
C ARG A 15 12.67 -21.55 22.62
N ARG A 16 13.88 -20.96 22.53
CA ARG A 16 15.14 -21.71 22.45
C ARG A 16 15.39 -22.54 23.72
N ALA A 17 15.17 -21.94 24.89
CA ALA A 17 15.29 -22.61 26.17
C ALA A 17 14.27 -23.75 26.33
N PHE A 18 13.00 -23.49 26.00
CA PHE A 18 11.93 -24.47 26.08
C PHE A 18 12.22 -25.72 25.23
N ALA A 19 12.70 -25.53 23.99
CA ALA A 19 13.00 -26.63 23.09
C ALA A 19 14.42 -27.23 23.28
N GLY A 20 15.19 -26.77 24.27
CA GLY A 20 16.50 -27.32 24.60
C GLY A 20 17.50 -27.29 23.43
N LEU A 21 17.45 -26.25 22.60
CA LEU A 21 18.27 -26.17 21.39
C LEU A 21 19.76 -26.00 21.73
N LYS A 22 20.60 -26.72 20.98
CA LYS A 22 22.06 -26.58 21.01
C LYS A 22 22.48 -25.18 20.55
N ASP A 23 23.65 -24.73 20.99
CA ASP A 23 24.19 -23.46 20.51
C ASP A 23 24.38 -23.49 18.98
N GLY A 24 24.03 -22.37 18.33
CA GLY A 24 24.00 -22.26 16.87
C GLY A 24 22.81 -22.93 16.17
N ALA A 25 21.91 -23.62 16.88
CA ALA A 25 20.71 -24.20 16.30
C ALA A 25 19.60 -23.14 16.10
N GLU A 26 18.82 -23.28 15.03
CA GLU A 26 17.68 -22.39 14.77
C GLU A 26 16.34 -23.00 15.21
N ILE A 27 15.44 -22.12 15.66
CA ILE A 27 14.12 -22.54 16.16
C ILE A 27 13.25 -23.09 15.02
N PRO A 28 12.44 -24.12 15.27
CA PRO A 28 11.39 -24.52 14.33
C PRO A 28 10.50 -23.32 13.96
N GLY A 29 10.30 -23.12 12.66
CA GLY A 29 9.58 -21.97 12.11
C GLY A 29 10.45 -20.72 11.86
N TYR A 30 11.78 -20.82 12.01
CA TYR A 30 12.69 -19.80 11.49
C TYR A 30 12.47 -19.60 9.98
N ARG A 31 12.32 -18.35 9.57
CA ARG A 31 11.99 -17.94 8.19
C ARG A 31 13.19 -17.41 7.41
N GLY A 32 14.35 -17.30 8.04
CA GLY A 32 15.57 -16.82 7.41
C GLY A 32 16.30 -17.91 6.62
N TYR A 33 17.33 -17.49 5.88
CA TYR A 33 18.16 -18.41 5.10
C TYR A 33 19.11 -19.23 6.00
N ILE A 34 19.22 -20.53 5.74
CA ILE A 34 20.24 -21.41 6.31
C ILE A 34 21.00 -22.05 5.14
N PRO A 35 22.33 -21.89 5.07
CA PRO A 35 23.12 -22.44 3.99
C PRO A 35 23.07 -23.98 4.01
N GLN A 36 22.98 -24.58 2.82
CA GLN A 36 23.04 -26.04 2.60
C GLN A 36 21.93 -26.89 3.26
N ILE A 37 20.96 -26.31 3.98
CA ILE A 37 19.90 -27.06 4.67
C ILE A 37 19.09 -27.95 3.73
N LYS A 38 18.87 -27.53 2.48
CA LYS A 38 18.13 -28.30 1.47
C LYS A 38 18.79 -29.62 1.05
N TYR A 39 20.07 -29.82 1.38
CA TYR A 39 20.82 -31.04 1.10
C TYR A 39 20.99 -31.93 2.34
N ARG A 40 20.49 -31.49 3.50
CA ARG A 40 20.42 -32.29 4.71
C ARG A 40 19.02 -32.93 4.78
N VAL A 41 18.99 -34.23 4.99
CA VAL A 41 17.76 -35.02 5.07
C VAL A 41 17.90 -36.07 6.16
N GLY A 42 16.80 -36.37 6.84
CA GLY A 42 16.75 -37.41 7.88
C GLY A 42 17.14 -36.94 9.29
N GLY A 43 17.63 -35.72 9.48
CA GLY A 43 17.88 -35.12 10.79
C GLY A 43 16.72 -34.24 11.29
N THR A 44 16.78 -33.86 12.56
CA THR A 44 15.89 -32.82 13.09
C THR A 44 16.37 -31.45 12.67
N TYR A 45 15.45 -30.49 12.52
CA TYR A 45 15.78 -29.12 12.13
C TYR A 45 16.83 -28.48 13.07
N GLY A 46 16.72 -28.70 14.38
CA GLY A 46 17.65 -28.17 15.36
C GLY A 46 19.06 -28.78 15.24
N ASP A 47 19.16 -30.09 15.01
CA ASP A 47 20.45 -30.77 14.88
C ASP A 47 21.17 -30.38 13.59
N GLU A 48 20.46 -30.35 12.47
CA GLU A 48 21.03 -29.99 11.18
C GLU A 48 21.46 -28.53 11.13
N THR A 49 20.66 -27.62 11.69
CA THR A 49 21.02 -26.19 11.76
C THR A 49 22.22 -25.95 12.67
N ALA A 50 22.32 -26.65 13.80
CA ALA A 50 23.50 -26.60 14.66
C ALA A 50 24.76 -27.10 13.94
N ALA A 51 24.67 -28.23 13.24
CA ALA A 51 25.78 -28.80 12.49
C ALA A 51 26.25 -27.85 11.38
N LEU A 52 25.30 -27.29 10.60
CA LEU A 52 25.58 -26.34 9.53
C LEU A 52 26.16 -25.02 10.06
N SER A 53 25.70 -24.57 11.24
CA SER A 53 26.24 -23.40 11.92
C SER A 53 27.71 -23.58 12.28
N LYS A 54 28.10 -24.78 12.72
CA LYS A 54 29.49 -25.15 13.01
C LYS A 54 30.34 -25.33 11.75
N GLU A 55 29.78 -25.90 10.69
CA GLU A 55 30.49 -26.22 9.44
C GLU A 55 30.78 -24.99 8.58
N TYR A 56 29.76 -24.15 8.37
CA TYR A 56 29.85 -23.01 7.45
C TYR A 56 30.01 -21.66 8.16
N GLY A 57 29.87 -21.63 9.49
CA GLY A 57 29.84 -20.39 10.27
C GLY A 57 28.60 -19.58 9.91
N MET A 58 27.51 -19.73 10.66
CA MET A 58 26.32 -18.89 10.45
C MET A 58 26.66 -17.44 10.76
N LYS A 59 26.89 -16.64 9.71
CA LYS A 59 26.96 -15.19 9.81
C LYS A 59 25.57 -14.70 10.20
N LYS A 60 25.40 -14.32 11.47
CA LYS A 60 24.23 -13.54 11.86
C LYS A 60 24.21 -12.31 10.95
N PRO A 61 23.08 -11.98 10.30
CA PRO A 61 23.01 -10.80 9.46
C PRO A 61 23.45 -9.59 10.30
N THR A 62 24.58 -8.99 9.93
CA THR A 62 25.11 -7.77 10.57
C THR A 62 24.23 -6.57 10.23
N ALA A 63 23.56 -6.63 9.08
CA ALA A 63 22.48 -5.72 8.74
C ALA A 63 21.26 -6.05 9.60
N ARG A 64 20.84 -5.08 10.43
CA ARG A 64 19.45 -5.04 10.86
C ARG A 64 18.61 -4.92 9.60
N LEU A 65 18.05 -6.04 9.13
CA LEU A 65 16.85 -5.96 8.34
C LEU A 65 15.81 -5.47 9.32
N ASP A 66 15.58 -4.16 9.33
CA ASP A 66 14.40 -3.65 9.99
C ASP A 66 13.24 -4.48 9.46
N PRO A 67 12.43 -5.11 10.33
CA PRO A 67 11.25 -5.80 9.86
C PRO A 67 10.54 -4.82 8.93
N CYS A 68 10.28 -5.25 7.69
CA CYS A 68 9.54 -4.46 6.71
C CYS A 68 8.38 -3.87 7.50
N GLY A 69 8.42 -2.54 7.71
CA GLY A 69 7.68 -1.90 8.78
C GLY A 69 6.24 -2.36 8.67
N TYR A 70 5.69 -2.89 9.75
CA TYR A 70 4.29 -3.26 9.78
C TYR A 70 3.52 -2.05 9.27
N GLU A 71 2.93 -2.15 8.07
CA GLU A 71 2.17 -1.05 7.50
C GLU A 71 1.07 -0.75 8.51
N GLY A 72 1.19 0.38 9.21
CA GLY A 72 0.27 0.76 10.26
C GLY A 72 -1.12 0.89 9.66
N THR A 73 -2.04 0.03 10.10
CA THR A 73 -3.45 0.14 9.71
C THR A 73 -4.05 1.32 10.47
N CYS A 74 -4.65 2.27 9.76
CA CYS A 74 -5.40 3.36 10.38
C CYS A 74 -6.85 2.96 10.71
N ASN A 75 -7.30 1.76 10.29
CA ASN A 75 -8.61 1.18 10.62
C ASN A 75 -9.73 2.22 10.50
N ARG A 76 -9.88 2.83 9.32
CA ARG A 76 -10.89 3.89 9.09
C ARG A 76 -12.31 3.34 8.89
N LEU A 77 -12.53 2.08 9.24
CA LEU A 77 -13.83 1.45 9.13
C LEU A 77 -14.73 1.98 10.25
N PRO A 78 -16.00 2.30 9.94
CA PRO A 78 -16.93 2.79 10.94
C PRO A 78 -17.16 1.73 12.02
N VAL A 79 -17.11 2.16 13.28
CA VAL A 79 -17.64 1.39 14.40
C VAL A 79 -19.13 1.19 14.14
N THR A 80 -19.57 -0.05 14.15
CA THR A 80 -20.89 -0.42 13.66
C THR A 80 -21.70 -1.11 14.75
N ASP A 81 -22.89 -0.57 15.01
CA ASP A 81 -23.84 -1.03 16.05
C ASP A 81 -24.86 -2.06 15.51
N GLY A 82 -24.59 -2.70 14.35
CA GLY A 82 -25.53 -3.64 13.69
C GLY A 82 -24.90 -4.56 12.63
N ASP A 83 -25.73 -5.11 11.72
CA ASP A 83 -25.41 -6.17 10.73
C ASP A 83 -24.53 -5.75 9.53
N THR A 84 -23.94 -4.57 9.59
CA THR A 84 -22.97 -4.09 8.60
C THR A 84 -21.72 -4.95 8.61
N LYS A 85 -21.48 -5.66 7.52
CA LYS A 85 -20.37 -6.62 7.41
C LYS A 85 -18.97 -5.97 7.30
N PHE A 86 -18.92 -4.67 6.98
CA PHE A 86 -17.71 -3.86 7.04
C PHE A 86 -17.57 -3.23 8.42
N THR A 87 -17.06 -4.01 9.38
CA THR A 87 -16.79 -3.55 10.75
C THR A 87 -15.29 -3.36 10.96
N GLU A 88 -14.91 -2.65 12.03
CA GLU A 88 -13.53 -2.53 12.55
C GLU A 88 -12.80 -3.89 12.73
N LYS A 89 -13.55 -5.00 12.74
CA LYS A 89 -13.04 -6.36 12.84
C LYS A 89 -13.38 -7.16 11.58
N MET A 90 -12.56 -7.00 10.54
CA MET A 90 -12.64 -7.88 9.37
C MET A 90 -12.51 -9.35 9.78
N VAL A 91 -13.53 -10.15 9.50
CA VAL A 91 -13.62 -11.57 9.89
C VAL A 91 -13.23 -12.47 8.71
N PRO A 92 -12.37 -13.48 8.90
CA PRO A 92 -12.14 -14.51 7.89
C PRO A 92 -13.44 -15.19 7.47
N GLY A 93 -13.64 -15.41 6.16
CA GLY A 93 -14.87 -15.98 5.61
C GLY A 93 -15.89 -14.95 5.13
N TYR A 94 -15.58 -13.65 5.21
CA TYR A 94 -16.34 -12.63 4.48
C TYR A 94 -16.25 -12.88 2.97
N THR A 95 -17.41 -13.06 2.34
CA THR A 95 -17.56 -13.39 0.91
C THR A 95 -17.88 -12.18 0.04
N GLY A 96 -18.08 -11.01 0.64
CA GLY A 96 -18.34 -9.78 -0.09
C GLY A 96 -17.06 -9.19 -0.70
N TYR A 97 -17.24 -8.13 -1.49
CA TYR A 97 -16.13 -7.46 -2.16
C TYR A 97 -15.26 -6.68 -1.17
N VAL A 98 -13.93 -6.81 -1.30
CA VAL A 98 -12.94 -5.97 -0.62
C VAL A 98 -12.08 -5.28 -1.68
N PRO A 99 -12.06 -3.93 -1.75
CA PRO A 99 -11.31 -3.21 -2.76
C PRO A 99 -9.83 -3.58 -2.73
N ARG A 100 -9.20 -3.80 -3.89
CA ARG A 100 -7.75 -4.07 -4.06
C ARG A 100 -7.18 -5.30 -3.33
N LEU A 101 -7.98 -6.06 -2.59
CA LEU A 101 -7.52 -7.24 -1.84
C LEU A 101 -6.89 -8.31 -2.75
N MET A 102 -7.39 -8.45 -3.99
CA MET A 102 -6.87 -9.41 -4.98
C MET A 102 -5.39 -9.21 -5.35
N PHE A 103 -4.79 -8.07 -5.01
CA PHE A 103 -3.40 -7.76 -5.28
C PHE A 103 -2.50 -7.85 -4.02
N ARG A 104 -3.05 -8.24 -2.87
CA ARG A 104 -2.29 -8.42 -1.62
C ARG A 104 -2.12 -9.90 -1.29
N PHE A 105 -0.93 -10.24 -0.80
CA PHE A 105 -0.52 -11.62 -0.52
C PHE A 105 0.45 -11.67 0.66
N GLY A 106 0.51 -12.82 1.33
CA GLY A 106 1.50 -13.10 2.38
C GLY A 106 1.12 -12.57 3.77
N GLY A 107 0.04 -11.78 3.89
CA GLY A 107 -0.51 -11.33 5.16
C GLY A 107 -1.62 -12.24 5.70
N THR A 108 -2.12 -11.90 6.89
CA THR A 108 -3.38 -12.49 7.37
C THR A 108 -4.56 -11.82 6.67
N TYR A 109 -5.67 -12.55 6.49
CA TYR A 109 -6.86 -12.01 5.81
C TYR A 109 -7.29 -10.65 6.39
N ARG A 110 -7.36 -10.53 7.72
CA ARG A 110 -7.72 -9.30 8.42
C ARG A 110 -6.76 -8.16 8.06
N HIS A 111 -5.46 -8.40 8.16
CA HIS A 111 -4.44 -7.41 7.87
C HIS A 111 -4.48 -6.92 6.42
N ASP A 112 -4.59 -7.85 5.46
CA ASP A 112 -4.64 -7.50 4.04
C ASP A 112 -5.93 -6.73 3.71
N CYS A 113 -7.04 -7.03 4.37
CA CYS A 113 -8.28 -6.27 4.24
C CYS A 113 -8.13 -4.85 4.78
N ASP A 114 -7.65 -4.68 6.02
CA ASP A 114 -7.47 -3.37 6.66
C ASP A 114 -6.59 -2.48 5.78
N LEU A 115 -5.44 -3.01 5.32
CA LEU A 115 -4.52 -2.29 4.45
C LEU A 115 -5.12 -1.92 3.11
N SER A 116 -5.94 -2.81 2.52
CA SER A 116 -6.54 -2.56 1.21
C SER A 116 -7.64 -1.50 1.28
N ILE A 117 -8.43 -1.51 2.36
CA ILE A 117 -9.48 -0.52 2.64
C ILE A 117 -8.87 0.84 2.92
N ASP A 118 -7.85 0.92 3.79
CA ASP A 118 -7.15 2.16 4.10
C ASP A 118 -6.53 2.81 2.86
N ASN A 119 -5.92 1.98 2.01
CA ASN A 119 -5.39 2.38 0.71
C ASN A 119 -6.47 2.92 -0.24
N PHE A 120 -7.62 2.27 -0.27
CA PHE A 120 -8.73 2.68 -1.12
C PHE A 120 -9.29 4.03 -0.68
N ILE A 121 -9.56 4.20 0.63
CA ILE A 121 -10.08 5.45 1.19
C ILE A 121 -9.08 6.59 0.97
N THR A 122 -7.81 6.37 1.29
CA THR A 122 -6.75 7.38 1.09
C THR A 122 -6.65 7.81 -0.36
N ASN A 123 -6.66 6.87 -1.31
CA ASN A 123 -6.62 7.21 -2.72
C ASN A 123 -7.85 8.00 -3.14
N ARG A 124 -9.06 7.56 -2.74
CA ARG A 124 -10.31 8.25 -3.04
C ARG A 124 -10.27 9.71 -2.57
N ASP A 125 -9.88 9.93 -1.31
CA ASP A 125 -9.83 11.27 -0.72
C ASP A 125 -8.77 12.14 -1.43
N SER A 126 -7.63 11.55 -1.81
CA SER A 126 -6.59 12.25 -2.58
C SER A 126 -7.07 12.67 -3.97
N TYR A 127 -7.88 11.85 -4.65
CA TYR A 127 -8.45 12.19 -5.95
C TYR A 127 -9.51 13.29 -5.82
N ALA A 128 -10.35 13.23 -4.78
CA ALA A 128 -11.33 14.29 -4.50
C ALA A 128 -10.63 15.64 -4.27
N ALA A 129 -9.57 15.67 -3.46
CA ALA A 129 -8.78 16.88 -3.22
C ALA A 129 -8.17 17.45 -4.51
N LYS A 130 -7.60 16.58 -5.38
CA LYS A 130 -7.07 16.99 -6.68
C LYS A 130 -8.15 17.57 -7.59
N GLN A 131 -9.35 16.99 -7.60
CA GLN A 131 -10.46 17.53 -8.38
C GLN A 131 -10.87 18.92 -7.88
N GLU A 132 -10.95 19.12 -6.57
CA GLU A 132 -11.22 20.44 -6.00
C GLU A 132 -10.14 21.46 -6.37
N GLU A 133 -8.87 21.07 -6.33
CA GLU A 133 -7.74 21.92 -6.71
C GLU A 133 -7.84 22.37 -8.18
N VAL A 134 -8.13 21.44 -9.09
CA VAL A 134 -8.34 21.74 -10.51
C VAL A 134 -9.51 22.71 -10.70
N LEU A 135 -10.62 22.48 -10.00
CA LEU A 135 -11.79 23.38 -10.05
C LEU A 135 -11.46 24.77 -9.51
N ARG A 136 -10.70 24.87 -8.41
CA ARG A 136 -10.24 26.17 -7.86
C ARG A 136 -9.41 26.92 -8.89
N HIS A 137 -8.42 26.27 -9.50
CA HIS A 137 -7.60 26.89 -10.55
C HIS A 137 -8.41 27.29 -11.78
N THR A 138 -9.37 26.47 -12.19
CA THR A 138 -10.25 26.78 -13.34
C THR A 138 -11.12 27.99 -13.04
N ASN A 139 -11.70 28.07 -11.85
CA ASN A 139 -12.60 29.16 -11.45
C ASN A 139 -11.86 30.47 -11.14
N ALA A 140 -10.60 30.40 -10.72
CA ALA A 140 -9.77 31.57 -10.47
C ALA A 140 -9.38 32.31 -11.77
N ASN A 141 -9.36 31.61 -12.90
CA ASN A 141 -9.02 32.18 -14.19
C ASN A 141 -10.28 32.58 -14.97
N PRO A 142 -10.29 33.75 -15.64
CA PRO A 142 -11.42 34.13 -16.49
C PRO A 142 -11.57 33.14 -17.65
N LYS A 143 -12.82 32.88 -18.05
CA LYS A 143 -13.10 32.04 -19.22
C LYS A 143 -12.52 32.71 -20.47
N LEU A 144 -11.76 31.95 -21.25
CA LEU A 144 -11.24 32.42 -22.52
C LEU A 144 -12.42 32.75 -23.46
N THR A 145 -12.42 33.97 -24.00
CA THR A 145 -13.34 34.38 -25.05
C THR A 145 -12.65 34.26 -26.40
N PRO A 146 -13.39 33.92 -27.48
CA PRO A 146 -12.80 33.86 -28.82
C PRO A 146 -12.28 35.24 -29.24
N ILE A 147 -11.20 35.26 -30.02
CA ILE A 147 -10.51 36.49 -30.47
C ILE A 147 -11.43 37.42 -31.28
N SER A 148 -12.50 36.90 -31.87
CA SER A 148 -13.51 37.68 -32.59
C SER A 148 -14.27 38.67 -31.69
N HIS A 149 -14.27 38.46 -30.38
CA HIS A 149 -14.93 39.35 -29.41
C HIS A 149 -14.00 40.47 -28.94
N ASP A 150 -12.71 40.41 -29.27
CA ASP A 150 -11.79 41.52 -29.03
C ASP A 150 -12.26 42.72 -29.87
N PRO A 151 -12.57 43.88 -29.26
CA PRO A 151 -13.05 45.05 -29.97
C PRO A 151 -12.10 45.47 -31.10
N LEU A 152 -10.78 45.38 -30.91
CA LEU A 152 -9.81 45.76 -31.95
C LEU A 152 -9.91 44.85 -33.19
N VAL A 153 -9.99 43.55 -32.96
CA VAL A 153 -10.07 42.56 -34.04
C VAL A 153 -11.42 42.63 -34.74
N ARG A 154 -12.50 42.75 -33.97
CA ARG A 154 -13.86 42.92 -34.47
C ARG A 154 -13.99 44.16 -35.36
N ASP A 155 -13.49 45.30 -34.88
CA ASP A 155 -13.63 46.57 -35.59
C ASP A 155 -12.78 46.57 -36.86
N LYS A 156 -11.59 45.97 -36.84
CA LYS A 156 -10.73 45.80 -38.02
C LYS A 156 -11.36 44.87 -39.07
N LEU A 157 -11.94 43.75 -38.65
CA LEU A 157 -12.67 42.83 -39.55
C LEU A 157 -13.89 43.51 -40.17
N ASN A 158 -14.66 44.27 -39.38
CA ASN A 158 -15.79 45.05 -39.87
C ASN A 158 -15.33 46.12 -40.88
N SER A 159 -14.23 46.82 -40.59
CA SER A 159 -13.64 47.80 -41.51
C SER A 159 -13.19 47.16 -42.83
N TYR A 160 -12.59 45.97 -42.79
CA TYR A 160 -12.17 45.25 -43.99
C TYR A 160 -13.37 44.79 -44.83
N ARG A 161 -14.39 44.22 -44.17
CA ARG A 161 -15.65 43.81 -44.83
C ARG A 161 -16.34 44.97 -45.54
N ASN A 162 -16.32 46.15 -44.93
CA ASN A 162 -16.96 47.34 -45.49
C ASN A 162 -16.14 47.97 -46.63
N SER A 163 -14.80 47.83 -46.62
CA SER A 163 -13.94 48.35 -47.69
C SER A 163 -13.77 47.38 -48.87
N HIS A 164 -14.07 46.09 -48.68
CA HIS A 164 -13.99 45.04 -49.70
C HIS A 164 -15.34 44.30 -49.78
N PRO A 165 -16.40 44.93 -50.29
CA PRO A 165 -17.67 44.24 -50.51
C PRO A 165 -17.46 43.11 -51.52
N ASN A 166 -18.00 41.93 -51.24
CA ASN A 166 -17.98 40.83 -52.20
C ASN A 166 -18.76 41.27 -53.44
N GLU A 167 -18.17 41.17 -54.62
CA GLU A 167 -18.90 41.34 -55.87
C GLU A 167 -20.08 40.37 -55.86
N ALA A 168 -21.29 40.90 -55.95
CA ALA A 168 -22.47 40.07 -56.08
C ALA A 168 -22.29 39.23 -57.35
N THR A 169 -22.08 37.91 -57.18
CA THR A 169 -22.12 36.96 -58.28
C THR A 169 -23.51 37.03 -58.89
N THR A 170 -23.65 37.89 -59.89
CA THR A 170 -24.83 37.99 -60.72
C THR A 170 -24.75 36.79 -61.65
N MET A 171 -25.72 35.88 -61.56
CA MET A 171 -25.89 34.79 -62.53
C MET A 171 -26.11 35.34 -63.94
#